data_AF-A0A091F4F7-F1
#
_entry.id   AF-A0A091F4F7-F1
#
_cell.length_a   1.000
_cell.length_b   1.000
_cell.length_c   1.000
_cell.angle_alpha   90.00
_cell.angle_beta   90.00
_cell.angle_gamma   90.00
#
_symmetry.space_group_name_H-M   'P 1'
#
loop_
_entity.id
_entity.type
_entity.pdbx_description
1 polymer ?
#
loop_
_entity_poly.entity_id
_entity_poly.type
_entity_poly.pdbx_seq_one_letter_code
_entity_poly.pdbx_strand_id
1 'polypeptide(L)'
;LSADSSDLMLRIYRAESYVGLQEYKTAIEDLNFVISKMPNWPEVYFRKGKVLQDSGFVGDALQLFLQCLALDEDFLPAKLEVEKNTVQFILLLQSLGGSDVLEPVSGGLNRAQSAHALNSTKDLAKEDGLKRVSSEPLLSGQGKGALLKRKLSFSEQDTVVCEDGRNKHKKQGESTKRDMTLAFGTIPGDLIDASDFECSLCMRLFFEPVTTPCGHTFCKGCLERCLDHAPQCPLCKESLKEYLASRKYSITELLEELIMKYLSDELFERKRIHAEETAEHSNLTKNVPMFVCTMAYPTVPCPLHVFEPRYRLMIRRSMETGTKQFGMCISDSQNGFADYGCMLQIRNVHFLPDGRSVVDTIGGKRFRVLRRGMKDGYCTADIEYLEDVKVADEEELKKLRELHNFVYSQACSWFQNLRNKFRTQILQHFGPMPDREENIQAMPNGPAWCWWLLAVLPVDPRYQLSVLSMMSLKDRLIKIQHILTYFSRDQSK
;
A
#
# COMPACT_ATOMS: atom_id res chain seq x y z
N LEU A 1 31.97 -6.59 -28.89
CA LEU A 1 33.01 -5.92 -28.06
C LEU A 1 33.61 -6.96 -27.14
N SER A 2 34.72 -7.57 -27.56
CA SER A 2 35.52 -8.47 -26.72
C SER A 2 36.34 -7.61 -25.76
N ALA A 3 35.75 -7.28 -24.62
CA ALA A 3 36.42 -6.56 -23.54
C ALA A 3 36.99 -7.57 -22.52
N ASP A 4 38.19 -7.25 -22.05
CA ASP A 4 39.05 -7.97 -21.14
C ASP A 4 38.29 -8.77 -20.05
N SER A 5 38.57 -10.07 -19.92
CA SER A 5 37.83 -10.98 -19.02
C SER A 5 38.20 -10.81 -17.53
N SER A 6 39.12 -9.88 -17.24
CA SER A 6 39.74 -9.63 -15.94
C SER A 6 39.21 -8.39 -15.21
N ASP A 7 38.51 -7.46 -15.88
CA ASP A 7 37.97 -6.27 -15.23
C ASP A 7 36.71 -6.61 -14.41
N LEU A 8 36.85 -6.54 -13.10
CA LEU A 8 35.80 -6.85 -12.14
C LEU A 8 34.64 -5.86 -12.22
N MET A 9 34.89 -4.58 -12.55
CA MET A 9 33.85 -3.56 -12.70
C MET A 9 33.01 -3.82 -13.94
N LEU A 10 33.62 -4.21 -15.05
CA LEU A 10 32.88 -4.57 -16.27
C LEU A 10 31.94 -5.75 -16.02
N ARG A 11 32.33 -6.72 -15.19
CA ARG A 11 31.45 -7.84 -14.81
C ARG A 11 30.30 -7.40 -13.91
N ILE A 12 30.50 -6.42 -13.03
CA ILE A 12 29.41 -5.84 -12.23
C ILE A 12 28.39 -5.14 -13.15
N TYR A 13 28.82 -4.29 -14.08
CA TYR A 13 27.91 -3.62 -15.02
C TYR A 13 27.22 -4.60 -15.98
N ARG A 14 27.92 -5.66 -16.36
CA ARG A 14 27.35 -6.74 -17.18
C ARG A 14 26.28 -7.51 -16.40
N ALA A 15 26.50 -7.79 -15.12
CA ALA A 15 25.49 -8.39 -14.26
C ALA A 15 24.23 -7.53 -14.14
N GLU A 16 24.36 -6.19 -13.99
CA GLU A 16 23.21 -5.28 -14.01
C GLU A 16 22.44 -5.31 -15.34
N SER A 17 23.17 -5.40 -16.45
CA SER A 17 22.56 -5.53 -17.78
C SER A 17 21.77 -6.84 -17.91
N TYR A 18 22.31 -7.95 -17.39
CA TYR A 18 21.61 -9.24 -17.37
C TYR A 18 20.36 -9.21 -16.48
N VAL A 19 20.39 -8.50 -15.35
CA VAL A 19 19.20 -8.28 -14.52
C VAL A 19 18.11 -7.56 -15.31
N GLY A 20 18.46 -6.52 -16.07
CA GLY A 20 17.52 -5.81 -16.96
C GLY A 20 16.91 -6.70 -18.05
N LEU A 21 17.62 -7.75 -18.46
CA LEU A 21 17.16 -8.77 -19.42
C LEU A 21 16.44 -9.96 -18.76
N GLN A 22 16.25 -9.94 -17.44
CA GLN A 22 15.70 -11.05 -16.63
C GLN A 22 16.55 -12.34 -16.68
N GLU A 23 17.82 -12.25 -17.06
CA GLU A 23 18.77 -13.36 -17.06
C GLU A 23 19.49 -13.47 -15.71
N TYR A 24 18.76 -13.82 -14.65
CA TYR A 24 19.30 -13.78 -13.28
C TYR A 24 20.47 -14.75 -13.05
N LYS A 25 20.49 -15.90 -13.73
CA LYS A 25 21.54 -16.92 -13.57
C LYS A 25 22.91 -16.39 -14.02
N THR A 26 22.97 -15.76 -15.20
CA THR A 26 24.21 -15.19 -15.75
C THR A 26 24.69 -13.98 -14.94
N ALA A 27 23.75 -13.15 -14.44
CA ALA A 27 24.08 -12.08 -13.50
C ALA A 27 24.74 -12.61 -12.21
N ILE A 28 24.21 -13.70 -11.63
CA ILE A 28 24.77 -14.33 -10.42
C ILE A 28 26.15 -14.93 -10.68
N GLU A 29 26.38 -15.55 -11.84
CA GLU A 29 27.69 -16.09 -12.23
C GLU A 29 28.77 -15.01 -12.29
N ASP A 30 28.44 -13.84 -12.86
CA ASP A 30 29.38 -12.71 -12.90
C ASP A 30 29.69 -12.15 -11.51
N LEU A 31 28.67 -12.01 -10.65
CA LEU A 31 28.87 -11.55 -9.28
C LEU A 31 29.65 -12.58 -8.44
N ASN A 32 29.43 -13.88 -8.64
CA ASN A 32 30.21 -14.94 -8.01
C ASN A 32 31.69 -14.90 -8.44
N PHE A 33 31.96 -14.64 -9.71
CA PHE A 33 33.32 -14.46 -10.19
C PHE A 33 33.99 -13.28 -9.49
N VAL A 34 33.30 -12.14 -9.36
CA VAL A 34 33.83 -10.96 -8.66
C VAL A 34 34.10 -11.27 -7.19
N ILE A 35 33.18 -11.92 -6.49
CA ILE A 35 33.36 -12.36 -5.09
C ILE A 35 34.56 -13.31 -4.95
N SER A 36 34.77 -14.22 -5.90
CA SER A 36 35.92 -15.15 -5.88
C SER A 36 37.27 -14.44 -6.01
N LYS A 37 37.29 -13.24 -6.59
CA LYS A 37 38.50 -12.42 -6.78
C LYS A 37 38.67 -11.39 -5.67
N MET A 38 37.58 -10.78 -5.20
CA MET A 38 37.57 -9.81 -4.11
C MET A 38 36.45 -10.12 -3.10
N PRO A 39 36.73 -10.97 -2.09
CA PRO A 39 35.73 -11.36 -1.09
C PRO A 39 35.43 -10.25 -0.06
N ASN A 40 36.25 -9.22 0.04
CA ASN A 40 36.06 -8.12 1.01
C ASN A 40 35.36 -6.91 0.39
N TRP A 41 34.52 -7.09 -0.64
CA TRP A 41 33.83 -5.99 -1.32
C TRP A 41 32.32 -6.00 -1.02
N PRO A 42 31.84 -5.24 -0.01
CA PRO A 42 30.45 -5.29 0.47
C PRO A 42 29.40 -5.05 -0.62
N GLU A 43 29.65 -4.10 -1.52
CA GLU A 43 28.75 -3.72 -2.62
C GLU A 43 28.36 -4.92 -3.50
N VAL A 44 29.29 -5.87 -3.73
CA VAL A 44 29.05 -7.02 -4.62
C VAL A 44 28.09 -8.01 -3.96
N TYR A 45 28.19 -8.19 -2.64
CA TYR A 45 27.25 -9.01 -1.86
C TYR A 45 25.86 -8.36 -1.84
N PHE A 46 25.79 -7.03 -1.67
CA PHE A 46 24.52 -6.30 -1.74
C PHE A 46 23.86 -6.47 -3.13
N ARG A 47 24.60 -6.23 -4.22
CA ARG A 47 24.08 -6.39 -5.59
C ARG A 47 23.60 -7.80 -5.85
N LYS A 48 24.37 -8.82 -5.45
CA LYS A 48 23.97 -10.22 -5.59
C LYS A 48 22.72 -10.54 -4.76
N GLY A 49 22.60 -9.96 -3.56
CA GLY A 49 21.39 -10.01 -2.75
C GLY A 49 20.18 -9.44 -3.47
N LYS A 50 20.32 -8.30 -4.16
CA LYS A 50 19.23 -7.71 -4.97
C LYS A 50 18.84 -8.61 -6.14
N VAL A 51 19.79 -9.21 -6.86
CA VAL A 51 19.50 -10.18 -7.93
C VAL A 51 18.73 -11.40 -7.40
N LEU A 52 19.11 -11.93 -6.24
CA LEU A 52 18.39 -13.04 -5.60
C LEU A 52 16.98 -12.63 -5.12
N GLN A 53 16.84 -11.41 -4.60
CA GLN A 53 15.55 -10.85 -4.22
C GLN A 53 14.61 -10.72 -5.43
N ASP A 54 15.10 -10.20 -6.56
CA ASP A 54 14.33 -10.02 -7.80
C ASP A 54 13.98 -11.36 -8.47
N SER A 55 14.80 -12.38 -8.27
CA SER A 55 14.54 -13.75 -8.74
C SER A 55 13.67 -14.60 -7.79
N GLY A 56 13.24 -14.04 -6.65
CA GLY A 56 12.32 -14.67 -5.69
C GLY A 56 12.98 -15.47 -4.56
N PHE A 57 14.31 -15.52 -4.50
CA PHE A 57 15.08 -16.22 -3.45
C PHE A 57 15.38 -15.30 -2.27
N VAL A 58 14.32 -14.89 -1.55
CA VAL A 58 14.40 -13.87 -0.49
C VAL A 58 15.29 -14.29 0.69
N GLY A 59 15.32 -15.59 1.04
CA GLY A 59 16.16 -16.10 2.13
C GLY A 59 17.66 -15.97 1.84
N ASP A 60 18.09 -16.38 0.65
CA ASP A 60 19.48 -16.27 0.22
C ASP A 60 19.90 -14.80 0.03
N ALA A 61 18.98 -13.94 -0.41
CA ALA A 61 19.19 -12.51 -0.46
C ALA A 61 19.46 -11.90 0.92
N LEU A 62 18.69 -12.29 1.95
CA LEU A 62 18.89 -11.83 3.33
C LEU A 62 20.26 -12.24 3.87
N GLN A 63 20.70 -13.48 3.60
CA GLN A 63 22.03 -13.94 4.01
C GLN A 63 23.14 -13.08 3.37
N LEU A 64 22.99 -12.69 2.10
CA LEU A 64 23.94 -11.83 1.41
C LEU A 64 23.92 -10.39 1.94
N PHE A 65 22.77 -9.86 2.34
CA PHE A 65 22.71 -8.54 3.00
C PHE A 65 23.39 -8.55 4.37
N LEU A 66 23.22 -9.63 5.15
CA LEU A 66 23.94 -9.80 6.42
C LEU A 66 25.45 -9.97 6.20
N GLN A 67 25.87 -10.67 5.16
CA GLN A 67 27.29 -10.76 4.78
C GLN A 67 27.86 -9.40 4.34
N CYS A 68 27.08 -8.59 3.64
CA CYS A 68 27.45 -7.21 3.30
C CYS A 68 27.70 -6.38 4.57
N LEU A 69 26.79 -6.45 5.54
CA LEU A 69 26.92 -5.73 6.83
C LEU A 69 28.04 -6.27 7.73
N ALA A 70 28.39 -7.55 7.59
CA ALA A 70 29.56 -8.12 8.27
C ALA A 70 30.88 -7.58 7.72
N LEU A 71 30.90 -7.11 6.46
CA LEU A 71 32.07 -6.48 5.83
C LEU A 71 32.09 -4.96 6.02
N ASP A 72 30.92 -4.32 6.02
CA ASP A 72 30.75 -2.89 6.28
C ASP A 72 29.47 -2.65 7.10
N GLU A 73 29.65 -2.43 8.40
CA GLU A 73 28.54 -2.22 9.33
C GLU A 73 27.72 -0.98 8.97
N ASP A 74 28.30 0.03 8.33
CA ASP A 74 27.62 1.29 8.00
C ASP A 74 27.03 1.32 6.60
N PHE A 75 27.00 0.18 5.90
CA PHE A 75 26.42 0.04 4.58
C PHE A 75 24.88 0.17 4.61
N LEU A 76 24.41 1.43 4.61
CA LEU A 76 23.02 1.82 4.79
C LEU A 76 22.02 1.11 3.85
N PRO A 77 22.32 0.88 2.56
CA PRO A 77 21.39 0.16 1.68
C PRO A 77 21.11 -1.28 2.14
N ALA A 78 22.11 -1.97 2.69
CA ALA A 78 21.92 -3.33 3.23
C ALA A 78 21.16 -3.30 4.56
N LYS A 79 21.41 -2.32 5.44
CA LYS A 79 20.61 -2.12 6.68
C LYS A 79 19.12 -2.01 6.36
N LEU A 80 18.76 -1.15 5.39
CA LEU A 80 17.38 -0.94 4.97
C LEU A 80 16.73 -2.20 4.39
N GLU A 81 17.46 -2.98 3.58
CA GLU A 81 16.95 -4.24 3.05
C GLU A 81 16.80 -5.31 4.15
N VAL A 82 17.72 -5.39 5.12
CA VAL A 82 17.59 -6.30 6.27
C VAL A 82 16.39 -5.90 7.12
N GLU A 83 16.19 -4.62 7.42
CA GLU A 83 15.01 -4.15 8.17
C GLU A 83 13.71 -4.45 7.43
N LYS A 84 13.67 -4.21 6.12
CA LYS A 84 12.50 -4.51 5.28
C LYS A 84 12.20 -6.00 5.23
N ASN A 85 13.22 -6.83 4.99
CA ASN A 85 13.05 -8.28 4.90
C ASN A 85 12.85 -8.92 6.28
N THR A 86 13.36 -8.38 7.38
CA THR A 86 13.06 -8.89 8.74
C THR A 86 11.63 -8.61 9.15
N VAL A 87 11.06 -7.46 8.78
CA VAL A 87 9.61 -7.21 8.92
C VAL A 87 8.81 -8.19 8.06
N GLN A 88 9.22 -8.44 6.82
CA GLN A 88 8.61 -9.43 5.94
C GLN A 88 8.74 -10.87 6.48
N PHE A 89 9.87 -11.22 7.09
CA PHE A 89 10.15 -12.54 7.66
C PHE A 89 9.43 -12.74 8.99
N ILE A 90 9.22 -11.70 9.79
CA ILE A 90 8.33 -11.72 10.97
C ILE A 90 6.88 -11.95 10.53
N LEU A 91 6.43 -11.31 9.44
CA LEU A 91 5.12 -11.56 8.83
C LEU A 91 5.02 -12.97 8.20
N LEU A 92 6.12 -13.53 7.68
CA LEU A 92 6.16 -14.87 7.09
C LEU A 92 6.25 -15.99 8.16
N LEU A 93 7.01 -15.77 9.25
CA LEU A 93 7.06 -16.65 10.42
C LEU A 93 5.72 -16.71 11.15
N GLN A 94 4.90 -15.66 11.03
CA GLN A 94 3.49 -15.69 11.45
C GLN A 94 2.62 -16.59 10.54
N SER A 95 3.04 -16.89 9.31
CA SER A 95 2.33 -17.76 8.36
C SER A 95 2.75 -19.24 8.41
N LEU A 96 3.97 -19.53 8.88
CA LEU A 96 4.53 -20.87 9.00
C LEU A 96 4.87 -21.11 10.48
N GLY A 97 3.93 -21.67 11.24
CA GLY A 97 4.15 -21.95 12.66
C GLY A 97 5.31 -22.94 12.90
N GLY A 98 6.34 -22.47 13.64
CA GLY A 98 7.21 -23.27 14.52
C GLY A 98 8.51 -23.90 13.95
N SER A 99 9.64 -23.49 14.56
CA SER A 99 10.92 -24.21 14.89
C SER A 99 11.49 -25.25 13.91
N ASP A 100 12.74 -25.27 13.46
CA ASP A 100 14.06 -25.04 14.10
C ASP A 100 15.08 -24.74 12.98
N VAL A 101 15.97 -23.76 13.15
CA VAL A 101 17.41 -23.87 12.77
C VAL A 101 18.15 -22.75 13.51
N LEU A 102 19.01 -23.13 14.46
CA LEU A 102 20.28 -22.48 14.77
C LEU A 102 20.95 -23.29 15.90
N GLU A 103 21.82 -24.22 15.53
CA GLU A 103 22.90 -24.71 16.39
C GLU A 103 24.23 -24.44 15.67
N PRO A 104 25.32 -24.14 16.41
CA PRO A 104 26.49 -23.45 15.89
C PRO A 104 27.54 -24.37 15.27
N VAL A 105 28.37 -23.78 14.42
CA VAL A 105 29.46 -24.39 13.67
C VAL A 105 30.50 -25.04 14.60
N SER A 106 30.85 -26.29 14.30
CA SER A 106 32.17 -26.87 14.64
C SER A 106 32.71 -27.65 13.44
N GLY A 107 34.01 -27.50 13.18
CA GLY A 107 34.63 -27.68 11.86
C GLY A 107 34.95 -29.12 11.43
N GLY A 108 35.40 -29.21 10.18
CA GLY A 108 35.96 -30.43 9.58
C GLY A 108 35.90 -30.43 8.06
N LEU A 109 37.01 -30.08 7.41
CA LEU A 109 37.29 -30.38 6.00
C LEU A 109 37.07 -31.88 5.73
N ASN A 110 36.36 -32.24 4.65
CA ASN A 110 36.77 -33.24 3.64
C ASN A 110 35.70 -33.49 2.55
N ARG A 111 36.08 -33.13 1.31
CA ARG A 111 36.15 -33.99 0.12
C ARG A 111 34.87 -34.66 -0.45
N ALA A 112 34.59 -34.29 -1.72
CA ALA A 112 34.11 -35.14 -2.84
C ALA A 112 32.70 -35.78 -2.70
N GLN A 113 31.90 -36.05 -3.73
CA GLN A 113 31.96 -35.93 -5.20
C GLN A 113 30.53 -36.26 -5.71
N SER A 114 30.14 -35.62 -6.81
CA SER A 114 29.37 -36.15 -7.96
C SER A 114 28.34 -37.28 -7.78
N ALA A 115 27.13 -37.06 -8.27
CA ALA A 115 26.44 -38.02 -9.15
C ALA A 115 25.41 -37.33 -10.07
N HIS A 116 25.79 -37.15 -11.33
CA HIS A 116 24.90 -37.15 -12.48
C HIS A 116 24.23 -38.52 -12.66
N ALA A 117 22.99 -38.54 -13.18
CA ALA A 117 22.41 -39.48 -14.18
C ALA A 117 20.91 -39.69 -13.91
N LEU A 118 19.99 -39.85 -14.86
CA LEU A 118 19.96 -39.80 -16.33
C LEU A 118 18.45 -39.79 -16.72
N ASN A 119 18.16 -39.27 -17.91
CA ASN A 119 16.86 -39.25 -18.60
C ASN A 119 16.25 -40.64 -18.85
N SER A 120 14.90 -40.74 -19.03
CA SER A 120 14.29 -41.18 -20.31
C SER A 120 12.74 -41.15 -20.32
N THR A 121 12.20 -40.27 -21.18
CA THR A 121 11.09 -40.43 -22.15
C THR A 121 9.73 -41.07 -21.77
N LYS A 122 8.63 -40.33 -21.99
CA LYS A 122 7.84 -40.39 -23.25
C LYS A 122 6.71 -39.36 -23.30
N ASP A 123 6.58 -38.78 -24.48
CA ASP A 123 5.60 -37.78 -24.93
C ASP A 123 4.14 -38.21 -24.81
N LEU A 124 3.28 -37.25 -24.46
CA LEU A 124 1.96 -37.06 -25.08
C LEU A 124 1.66 -35.56 -25.13
N ALA A 125 1.77 -35.01 -26.33
CA ALA A 125 1.45 -33.64 -26.67
C ALA A 125 -0.08 -33.40 -26.63
N LYS A 126 -0.49 -32.31 -25.97
CA LYS A 126 -1.67 -31.53 -26.34
C LYS A 126 -1.28 -30.07 -26.27
N GLU A 127 -1.26 -29.44 -27.44
CA GLU A 127 -1.23 -27.98 -27.58
C GLU A 127 -2.45 -27.38 -26.88
N ASP A 128 -2.23 -26.36 -26.06
CA ASP A 128 -3.11 -25.21 -26.04
C ASP A 128 -2.30 -23.96 -25.65
N GLY A 129 -2.03 -23.14 -26.66
CA GLY A 129 -1.30 -21.89 -26.51
C GLY A 129 -2.23 -20.79 -26.01
N LEU A 130 -2.00 -20.30 -24.79
CA LEU A 130 -2.67 -19.09 -24.29
C LEU A 130 -1.66 -17.96 -24.11
N LYS A 131 -1.85 -17.00 -25.00
CA LYS A 131 -1.07 -15.78 -25.24
C LYS A 131 -1.12 -14.85 -24.02
N ARG A 132 0.03 -14.25 -23.68
CA ARG A 132 0.09 -13.02 -22.89
C ARG A 132 -0.72 -11.94 -23.60
N VAL A 133 -1.75 -11.43 -22.95
CA VAL A 133 -2.45 -10.21 -23.39
C VAL A 133 -1.81 -9.04 -22.65
N SER A 134 -0.83 -8.42 -23.32
CA SER A 134 -0.45 -7.03 -23.12
C SER A 134 -1.46 -6.18 -23.89
N SER A 135 -2.38 -5.52 -23.19
CA SER A 135 -3.29 -4.55 -23.80
C SER A 135 -2.63 -3.17 -23.86
N GLU A 136 -1.88 -2.92 -24.92
CA GLU A 136 -1.73 -1.59 -25.51
C GLU A 136 -3.03 -1.27 -26.30
N PRO A 137 -3.60 -0.07 -26.20
CA PRO A 137 -4.69 0.32 -27.09
C PRO A 137 -4.11 0.73 -28.45
N LEU A 138 -4.20 -0.17 -29.43
CA LEU A 138 -4.13 0.18 -30.86
C LEU A 138 -5.50 0.71 -31.30
N LEU A 139 -5.62 2.05 -31.35
CA LEU A 139 -6.72 2.72 -32.04
C LEU A 139 -6.45 2.69 -33.55
N SER A 140 -7.02 1.72 -34.26
CA SER A 140 -7.23 1.80 -35.70
C SER A 140 -8.55 2.53 -35.97
N GLY A 141 -8.46 3.82 -36.28
CA GLY A 141 -9.55 4.62 -36.80
C GLY A 141 -8.97 5.75 -37.63
N GLN A 142 -9.04 5.64 -38.96
CA GLN A 142 -8.74 6.74 -39.87
C GLN A 142 -9.71 7.90 -39.60
N GLY A 143 -9.23 8.89 -38.87
CA GLY A 143 -9.89 10.19 -38.68
C GLY A 143 -8.80 11.23 -38.53
N LYS A 144 -8.75 12.20 -39.44
CA LYS A 144 -7.72 13.23 -39.53
C LYS A 144 -7.68 14.06 -38.23
N GLY A 145 -6.71 13.78 -37.35
CA GLY A 145 -6.43 14.58 -36.16
C GLY A 145 -5.53 15.76 -36.51
N ALA A 146 -6.08 16.97 -36.50
CA ALA A 146 -5.29 18.19 -36.59
C ALA A 146 -4.49 18.39 -35.31
N LEU A 147 -3.16 18.38 -35.44
CA LEU A 147 -2.23 18.84 -34.41
C LEU A 147 -2.45 20.34 -34.16
N LEU A 148 -3.20 20.70 -33.12
CA LEU A 148 -3.30 22.09 -32.67
C LEU A 148 -2.07 22.46 -31.83
N LYS A 149 -0.95 22.71 -32.50
CA LYS A 149 0.08 23.61 -31.98
C LYS A 149 -0.46 25.03 -32.12
N ARG A 150 -0.93 25.63 -31.03
CA ARG A 150 -1.31 27.05 -31.04
C ARG A 150 -0.04 27.91 -31.06
N LYS A 151 0.45 28.22 -32.26
CA LYS A 151 1.36 29.35 -32.51
C LYS A 151 0.53 30.63 -32.36
N LEU A 152 0.88 31.46 -31.39
CA LEU A 152 0.43 32.86 -31.36
C LEU A 152 1.09 33.60 -32.53
N SER A 153 0.30 34.05 -33.49
CA SER A 153 0.73 34.92 -34.58
C SER A 153 0.87 36.35 -34.04
N PHE A 154 2.11 36.84 -34.02
CA PHE A 154 2.42 38.26 -33.90
C PHE A 154 1.97 38.95 -35.20
N SER A 155 1.11 39.96 -35.11
CA SER A 155 0.85 40.89 -36.22
C SER A 155 1.51 42.21 -35.87
N GLU A 156 2.46 42.61 -36.71
CA GLU A 156 3.13 43.92 -36.71
C GLU A 156 2.19 44.97 -37.32
N GLN A 157 1.94 46.05 -36.57
CA GLN A 157 1.51 47.42 -36.95
C GLN A 157 1.02 48.05 -35.64
N ASP A 158 1.60 49.08 -35.04
CA ASP A 158 2.41 50.18 -35.54
C ASP A 158 3.51 50.53 -34.54
N THR A 159 4.75 50.60 -35.03
CA THR A 159 5.86 51.27 -34.35
C THR A 159 5.79 52.77 -34.65
N VAL A 160 5.36 53.57 -33.68
CA VAL A 160 5.73 54.99 -33.62
C VAL A 160 6.62 55.16 -32.39
N VAL A 161 7.92 55.15 -32.65
CA VAL A 161 8.96 55.56 -31.71
C VAL A 161 9.02 57.08 -31.74
N CYS A 162 8.77 57.71 -30.59
CA CYS A 162 9.25 59.06 -30.27
C CYS A 162 9.63 59.10 -28.79
N GLU A 163 10.89 58.80 -28.48
CA GLU A 163 11.55 59.37 -27.30
C GLU A 163 12.40 60.55 -27.78
N ASP A 164 12.15 61.75 -27.25
CA ASP A 164 13.20 62.59 -26.67
C ASP A 164 12.65 63.87 -26.00
N GLY A 165 13.29 64.30 -24.92
CA GLY A 165 13.37 65.74 -24.58
C GLY A 165 12.66 66.31 -23.33
N ARG A 166 13.31 66.16 -22.17
CA ARG A 166 13.46 67.08 -21.00
C ARG A 166 12.57 68.36 -20.90
N ASN A 167 11.89 68.57 -19.76
CA ASN A 167 12.22 69.62 -18.76
C ASN A 167 11.22 69.80 -17.58
N LYS A 168 11.80 69.86 -16.37
CA LYS A 168 11.55 70.72 -15.18
C LYS A 168 10.21 70.76 -14.41
N HIS A 169 10.32 70.27 -13.17
CA HIS A 169 9.85 70.81 -11.86
C HIS A 169 8.41 71.33 -11.68
N LYS A 170 7.65 70.72 -10.73
CA LYS A 170 7.25 71.35 -9.46
C LYS A 170 6.64 70.34 -8.45
N LYS A 171 6.96 70.53 -7.18
CA LYS A 171 6.50 69.83 -5.96
C LYS A 171 5.00 69.99 -5.71
N GLN A 172 4.35 68.89 -5.28
CA GLN A 172 3.33 68.72 -4.22
C GLN A 172 2.63 67.38 -4.56
N GLY A 173 2.56 66.34 -3.74
CA GLY A 173 2.43 66.31 -2.29
C GLY A 173 1.04 65.76 -1.96
N GLU A 174 0.77 64.48 -2.24
CA GLU A 174 -0.31 63.74 -1.55
C GLU A 174 -0.19 62.24 -1.78
N SER A 175 -0.13 61.48 -0.69
CA SER A 175 -0.09 60.03 -0.68
C SER A 175 -1.49 59.49 -0.93
N THR A 176 -1.84 59.22 -2.19
CA THR A 176 -2.98 58.37 -2.52
C THR A 176 -2.46 56.94 -2.67
N LYS A 177 -2.89 56.08 -1.74
CA LYS A 177 -2.82 54.62 -1.88
C LYS A 177 -3.42 54.28 -3.25
N ARG A 178 -2.59 53.85 -4.20
CA ARG A 178 -3.08 53.24 -5.43
C ARG A 178 -3.60 51.87 -5.04
N ASP A 179 -4.92 51.78 -4.82
CA ASP A 179 -5.62 50.53 -4.98
C ASP A 179 -5.35 50.03 -6.39
N MET A 180 -4.58 48.95 -6.48
CA MET A 180 -4.40 48.22 -7.71
C MET A 180 -5.59 47.26 -7.84
N THR A 181 -6.80 47.81 -7.94
CA THR A 181 -7.94 47.07 -8.45
C THR A 181 -7.67 46.85 -9.93
N LEU A 182 -7.19 45.65 -10.27
CA LEU A 182 -7.21 45.15 -11.63
C LEU A 182 -8.68 45.14 -12.09
N ALA A 183 -9.11 46.23 -12.72
CA ALA A 183 -10.35 46.27 -13.47
C ALA A 183 -10.17 45.36 -14.70
N PHE A 184 -10.23 44.05 -14.48
CA PHE A 184 -10.44 43.10 -15.55
C PHE A 184 -11.79 43.47 -16.17
N GLY A 185 -11.76 43.99 -17.40
CA GLY A 185 -12.97 44.19 -18.19
C GLY A 185 -13.79 42.91 -18.18
N THR A 186 -15.09 43.03 -17.94
CA THR A 186 -16.00 41.88 -17.96
C THR A 186 -15.89 41.21 -19.32
N ILE A 187 -15.33 40.00 -19.36
CA ILE A 187 -15.31 39.20 -20.58
C ILE A 187 -16.78 38.85 -20.90
N PRO A 188 -17.26 39.11 -22.13
CA PRO A 188 -18.57 38.65 -22.57
C PRO A 188 -18.70 37.13 -22.37
N GLY A 189 -19.78 36.68 -21.72
CA GLY A 189 -19.94 35.27 -21.33
C GLY A 189 -20.00 34.31 -22.51
N ASP A 190 -20.34 34.80 -23.69
CA ASP A 190 -20.37 34.08 -24.97
C ASP A 190 -18.97 33.75 -25.53
N LEU A 191 -17.90 34.34 -24.96
CA LEU A 191 -16.51 34.03 -25.34
C LEU A 191 -15.84 32.99 -24.43
N ILE A 192 -16.52 32.53 -23.39
CA ILE A 192 -16.00 31.54 -22.43
C ILE A 192 -16.79 30.25 -22.60
N ASP A 193 -16.09 29.16 -22.93
CA ASP A 193 -16.68 27.84 -23.03
C ASP A 193 -16.21 26.96 -21.85
N ALA A 194 -17.02 25.95 -21.49
CA ALA A 194 -16.65 25.00 -20.45
C ALA A 194 -15.32 24.28 -20.74
N SER A 195 -14.99 24.08 -22.02
CA SER A 195 -13.73 23.48 -22.47
C SER A 195 -12.48 24.31 -22.13
N ASP A 196 -12.62 25.62 -21.91
CA ASP A 196 -11.51 26.48 -21.45
C ASP A 196 -11.09 26.17 -20.01
N PHE A 197 -11.98 25.52 -19.24
CA PHE A 197 -11.78 25.17 -17.83
C PHE A 197 -11.79 23.65 -17.59
N GLU A 198 -11.34 22.88 -18.58
CA GLU A 198 -11.24 21.43 -18.47
C GLU A 198 -9.92 20.95 -17.86
N CYS A 199 -10.03 19.98 -16.96
CA CYS A 199 -8.88 19.26 -16.44
C CYS A 199 -8.39 18.23 -17.46
N SER A 200 -7.12 18.33 -17.87
CA SER A 200 -6.50 17.42 -18.85
C SER A 200 -6.38 15.95 -18.39
N LEU A 201 -6.71 15.65 -17.13
CA LEU A 201 -6.66 14.29 -16.57
C LEU A 201 -8.02 13.60 -16.58
N CYS A 202 -9.10 14.31 -16.27
CA CYS A 202 -10.45 13.75 -16.26
C CYS A 202 -11.33 14.21 -17.42
N MET A 203 -10.87 15.19 -18.21
CA MET A 203 -11.61 15.80 -19.33
C MET A 203 -13.00 16.29 -18.91
N ARG A 204 -13.07 16.88 -17.71
CA ARG A 204 -14.27 17.49 -17.12
C ARG A 204 -13.89 18.88 -16.63
N LEU A 205 -14.90 19.72 -16.42
CA LEU A 205 -14.74 21.00 -15.72
C LEU A 205 -13.93 20.82 -14.42
N PHE A 206 -12.98 21.73 -14.19
CA PHE A 206 -12.17 21.75 -12.99
C PHE A 206 -13.05 21.71 -11.74
N PHE A 207 -12.64 20.89 -10.78
CA PHE A 207 -13.23 20.81 -9.46
C PHE A 207 -12.12 20.90 -8.44
N GLU A 208 -12.17 21.92 -7.56
CA GLU A 208 -11.05 22.33 -6.71
C GLU A 208 -9.76 22.46 -7.54
N PRO A 209 -9.68 23.41 -8.51
CA PRO A 209 -8.52 23.55 -9.37
C PRO A 209 -7.27 23.85 -8.54
N VAL A 210 -6.17 23.18 -8.83
CA VAL A 210 -4.86 23.39 -8.18
C VAL A 210 -3.82 23.61 -9.26
N THR A 211 -3.16 24.75 -9.21
CA THR A 211 -2.04 25.09 -10.09
C THR A 211 -0.72 24.69 -9.43
N THR A 212 -0.02 23.77 -10.08
CA THR A 212 1.30 23.29 -9.65
C THR A 212 2.37 24.38 -9.80
N PRO A 213 3.52 24.27 -9.11
CA PRO A 213 4.64 25.21 -9.27
C PRO A 213 5.15 25.37 -10.71
N CYS A 214 4.97 24.35 -11.55
CA CYS A 214 5.30 24.38 -12.98
C CYS A 214 4.25 25.11 -13.85
N GLY A 215 3.20 25.68 -13.26
CA GLY A 215 2.15 26.44 -13.96
C GLY A 215 1.00 25.63 -14.54
N HIS A 216 1.03 24.29 -14.44
CA HIS A 216 -0.08 23.45 -14.92
C HIS A 216 -1.18 23.28 -13.88
N THR A 217 -2.43 23.32 -14.32
CA THR A 217 -3.62 23.21 -13.45
C THR A 217 -4.34 21.88 -13.62
N PHE A 218 -4.78 21.29 -12.51
CA PHE A 218 -5.55 20.04 -12.46
C PHE A 218 -6.66 20.14 -11.41
N CYS A 219 -7.67 19.27 -11.45
CA CYS A 219 -8.47 19.02 -10.25
C CYS A 219 -7.56 18.49 -9.13
N LYS A 220 -7.73 18.98 -7.89
CA LYS A 220 -6.97 18.52 -6.73
C LYS A 220 -6.87 17.00 -6.63
N GLY A 221 -8.02 16.31 -6.65
CA GLY A 221 -8.07 14.85 -6.56
C GLY A 221 -7.41 14.12 -7.75
N CYS A 222 -7.41 14.72 -8.95
CA CYS A 222 -6.73 14.14 -10.11
C CYS A 222 -5.21 14.26 -9.97
N LEU A 223 -4.71 15.41 -9.52
CA LEU A 223 -3.28 15.60 -9.29
C LEU A 223 -2.78 14.67 -8.19
N GLU A 224 -3.45 14.61 -7.05
CA GLU A 224 -3.09 13.73 -5.94
C GLU A 224 -3.00 12.26 -6.39
N ARG A 225 -3.96 11.82 -7.21
CA ARG A 225 -3.97 10.47 -7.75
C ARG A 225 -2.77 10.20 -8.67
N CYS A 226 -2.34 11.16 -9.49
CA CYS A 226 -1.11 11.01 -10.27
C CYS A 226 0.13 10.96 -9.36
N LEU A 227 0.17 11.78 -8.31
CA LEU A 227 1.25 11.81 -7.34
C LEU A 227 1.31 10.55 -6.45
N ASP A 228 0.26 9.73 -6.43
CA ASP A 228 0.29 8.40 -5.84
C ASP A 228 1.21 7.43 -6.59
N HIS A 229 1.44 7.66 -7.89
CA HIS A 229 2.28 6.82 -8.73
C HIS A 229 3.67 7.41 -8.98
N ALA A 230 3.74 8.71 -9.27
CA ALA A 230 5.00 9.38 -9.59
C ALA A 230 4.99 10.85 -9.15
N PRO A 231 6.05 11.35 -8.48
CA PRO A 231 6.13 12.72 -7.99
C PRO A 231 6.55 13.70 -9.12
N GLN A 232 5.83 13.67 -10.24
CA GLN A 232 6.11 14.46 -11.44
C GLN A 232 4.80 15.06 -11.96
N CYS A 233 4.89 16.26 -12.56
CA CYS A 233 3.75 16.86 -13.25
C CYS A 233 3.31 15.93 -14.41
N PRO A 234 2.01 15.60 -14.51
CA PRO A 234 1.52 14.74 -15.60
C PRO A 234 1.79 15.28 -17.00
N LEU A 235 1.80 16.62 -17.16
CA LEU A 235 1.95 17.30 -18.45
C LEU A 235 3.41 17.55 -18.84
N CYS A 236 4.21 18.23 -18.00
CA CYS A 236 5.59 18.60 -18.36
C CYS A 236 6.68 17.71 -17.73
N LYS A 237 6.31 16.76 -16.86
CA LYS A 237 7.23 15.86 -16.13
C LYS A 237 8.17 16.53 -15.13
N GLU A 238 8.02 17.83 -14.88
CA GLU A 238 8.76 18.53 -13.84
C GLU A 238 8.51 17.92 -12.46
N SER A 239 9.54 17.90 -11.60
CA SER A 239 9.44 17.24 -10.30
C SER A 239 8.52 17.99 -9.35
N LEU A 240 7.61 17.25 -8.71
CA LEU A 240 6.68 17.75 -7.70
C LEU A 240 6.96 17.12 -6.32
N LYS A 241 8.19 16.67 -6.05
CA LYS A 241 8.54 15.99 -4.78
C LYS A 241 8.30 16.86 -3.56
N GLU A 242 8.78 18.10 -3.56
CA GLU A 242 8.56 19.04 -2.45
C GLU A 242 7.08 19.36 -2.28
N TYR A 243 6.36 19.47 -3.39
CA TYR A 243 4.93 19.72 -3.40
C TYR A 243 4.15 18.56 -2.77
N LEU A 244 4.46 17.31 -3.17
CA LEU A 244 3.92 16.09 -2.57
C LEU A 244 4.27 15.99 -1.08
N ALA A 245 5.51 16.28 -0.70
CA ALA A 245 5.95 16.25 0.69
C ALA A 245 5.20 17.26 1.57
N SER A 246 4.92 18.45 1.03
CA SER A 246 4.19 19.50 1.76
C SER A 246 2.70 19.17 1.94
N ARG A 247 2.12 18.38 1.02
CA ARG A 247 0.68 18.05 0.96
C ARG A 247 -0.25 19.27 0.94
N LYS A 248 0.27 20.45 0.56
CA LYS A 248 -0.47 21.72 0.50
C LYS A 248 -0.95 21.99 -0.93
N TYR A 249 -2.01 21.29 -1.31
CA TYR A 249 -2.69 21.49 -2.59
C TYR A 249 -3.68 22.65 -2.49
N SER A 250 -3.18 23.88 -2.48
CA SER A 250 -4.02 25.09 -2.40
C SER A 250 -4.87 25.24 -3.66
N ILE A 251 -6.15 25.52 -3.46
CA ILE A 251 -7.09 25.82 -4.54
C ILE A 251 -6.68 27.14 -5.21
N THR A 252 -6.69 27.16 -6.54
CA THR A 252 -6.45 28.37 -7.33
C THR A 252 -7.73 29.21 -7.34
N GLU A 253 -7.88 30.08 -6.34
CA GLU A 253 -9.08 30.90 -6.09
C GLU A 253 -9.57 31.65 -7.34
N LEU A 254 -8.66 32.26 -8.12
CA LEU A 254 -9.02 32.96 -9.35
C LEU A 254 -9.76 32.07 -10.36
N LEU A 255 -9.34 30.80 -10.52
CA LEU A 255 -10.01 29.88 -11.42
C LEU A 255 -11.38 29.47 -10.88
N GLU A 256 -11.50 29.27 -9.57
CA GLU A 256 -12.78 28.98 -8.93
C GLU A 256 -13.77 30.13 -9.09
N GLU A 257 -13.33 31.38 -8.90
CA GLU A 257 -14.15 32.58 -9.11
C GLU A 257 -14.60 32.74 -10.56
N LEU A 258 -13.70 32.51 -11.53
CA LEU A 258 -14.05 32.59 -12.95
C LEU A 258 -15.06 31.51 -13.34
N ILE A 259 -14.84 30.25 -12.91
CA ILE A 259 -15.78 29.15 -13.15
C ILE A 259 -17.14 29.47 -12.51
N MET A 260 -17.15 29.97 -11.27
CA MET A 260 -18.40 30.32 -10.58
C MET A 260 -19.15 31.47 -11.27
N LYS A 261 -18.42 32.45 -11.82
CA LYS A 261 -19.01 33.61 -12.48
C LYS A 261 -19.57 33.29 -13.86
N TYR A 262 -18.86 32.47 -14.64
CA TYR A 262 -19.16 32.26 -16.06
C TYR A 262 -19.81 30.89 -16.37
N LEU A 263 -19.63 29.90 -15.50
CA LEU A 263 -20.02 28.49 -15.71
C LEU A 263 -20.74 27.93 -14.46
N SER A 264 -21.66 28.71 -13.89
CA SER A 264 -22.31 28.37 -12.60
C SER A 264 -23.12 27.08 -12.65
N ASP A 265 -23.81 26.84 -13.76
CA ASP A 265 -24.70 25.70 -13.94
C ASP A 265 -23.88 24.41 -14.13
N GLU A 266 -22.81 24.48 -14.92
CA GLU A 266 -21.85 23.39 -15.11
C GLU A 266 -21.10 23.08 -13.81
N LEU A 267 -20.75 24.11 -13.03
CA LEU A 267 -20.13 23.92 -11.71
C LEU A 267 -21.09 23.26 -10.72
N PHE A 268 -22.36 23.66 -10.72
CA PHE A 268 -23.40 23.03 -9.89
C PHE A 268 -23.53 21.54 -10.23
N GLU A 269 -23.62 21.21 -11.52
CA GLU A 269 -23.71 19.84 -11.99
C GLU A 269 -22.44 19.04 -11.65
N ARG A 270 -21.26 19.66 -11.80
CA ARG A 270 -19.97 19.07 -11.43
C ARG A 270 -19.88 18.73 -9.93
N LYS A 271 -20.42 19.61 -9.07
CA LYS A 271 -20.55 19.42 -7.62
C LYS A 271 -21.51 18.29 -7.28
N ARG A 272 -22.66 18.23 -7.96
CA ARG A 272 -23.67 17.16 -7.79
C ARG A 272 -23.08 15.79 -8.10
N ILE A 273 -22.44 15.63 -9.25
CA ILE A 273 -21.79 14.37 -9.66
C ILE A 273 -20.71 13.96 -8.65
N HIS A 274 -19.89 14.92 -8.19
CA HIS A 274 -18.86 14.62 -7.19
C HIS A 274 -19.43 14.13 -5.86
N ALA A 275 -20.53 14.74 -5.40
CA ALA A 275 -21.22 14.32 -4.18
C ALA A 275 -21.80 12.90 -4.31
N GLU A 276 -22.38 12.58 -5.47
CA GLU A 276 -22.91 11.24 -5.78
C GLU A 276 -21.80 10.19 -5.83
N GLU A 277 -20.69 10.48 -6.52
CA GLU A 277 -19.50 9.61 -6.55
C GLU A 277 -18.93 9.38 -5.14
N THR A 278 -18.91 10.41 -4.29
CA THR A 278 -18.43 10.32 -2.89
C THR A 278 -19.38 9.51 -2.02
N ALA A 279 -20.68 9.69 -2.19
CA ALA A 279 -21.70 8.92 -1.46
C ALA A 279 -21.70 7.44 -1.84
N GLU A 280 -21.41 7.11 -3.11
CA GLU A 280 -21.25 5.73 -3.54
C GLU A 280 -20.10 5.03 -2.79
N HIS A 281 -19.01 5.76 -2.48
CA HIS A 281 -17.82 5.20 -1.81
C HIS A 281 -17.96 5.15 -0.29
N SER A 282 -18.98 5.80 0.29
CA SER A 282 -19.20 5.80 1.74
C SER A 282 -20.03 4.61 2.24
N ASN A 283 -20.53 3.76 1.33
CA ASN A 283 -21.33 2.60 1.69
C ASN A 283 -20.47 1.51 2.36
N LEU A 284 -20.87 1.09 3.57
CA LEU A 284 -20.13 0.12 4.39
C LEU A 284 -20.58 -1.33 4.20
N THR A 285 -21.51 -1.61 3.28
CA THR A 285 -21.96 -2.97 2.93
C THR A 285 -21.91 -3.27 1.44
N LYS A 286 -21.83 -2.24 0.58
CA LYS A 286 -21.71 -2.34 -0.88
C LYS A 286 -20.41 -1.73 -1.35
N ASN A 287 -19.72 -2.42 -2.27
CA ASN A 287 -18.43 -1.98 -2.82
C ASN A 287 -17.40 -1.55 -1.76
N VAL A 288 -17.42 -2.19 -0.59
CA VAL A 288 -16.50 -1.90 0.52
C VAL A 288 -15.06 -2.12 0.04
N PRO A 289 -14.16 -1.15 0.24
CA PRO A 289 -12.76 -1.30 -0.16
C PRO A 289 -12.08 -2.41 0.66
N MET A 290 -11.32 -3.27 -0.02
CA MET A 290 -10.65 -4.43 0.57
C MET A 290 -9.14 -4.29 0.53
N PHE A 291 -8.51 -4.26 1.70
CA PHE A 291 -7.07 -4.43 1.87
C PHE A 291 -6.76 -5.92 2.01
N VAL A 292 -5.95 -6.46 1.11
CA VAL A 292 -5.63 -7.89 1.08
C VAL A 292 -4.20 -8.08 1.55
N CYS A 293 -4.03 -8.56 2.79
CA CYS A 293 -2.69 -8.70 3.38
C CYS A 293 -2.63 -9.76 4.48
N THR A 294 -3.25 -9.48 5.63
CA THR A 294 -3.09 -10.29 6.85
C THR A 294 -4.42 -10.49 7.57
N MET A 295 -4.41 -11.37 8.57
CA MET A 295 -5.54 -11.55 9.48
C MET A 295 -5.72 -10.31 10.35
N ALA A 296 -6.96 -9.86 10.46
CA ALA A 296 -7.36 -8.83 11.42
C ALA A 296 -8.50 -9.35 12.28
N TYR A 297 -8.54 -8.90 13.53
CA TYR A 297 -9.50 -9.37 14.53
C TYR A 297 -10.23 -8.22 15.20
N PRO A 298 -11.50 -8.42 15.61
CA PRO A 298 -12.21 -7.45 16.41
C PRO A 298 -11.40 -6.99 17.62
N THR A 299 -11.43 -5.69 17.92
CA THR A 299 -10.77 -5.03 19.05
C THR A 299 -9.23 -5.06 19.05
N VAL A 300 -8.59 -5.75 18.11
CA VAL A 300 -7.13 -5.85 18.03
C VAL A 300 -6.57 -4.73 17.15
N PRO A 301 -5.53 -3.98 17.59
CA PRO A 301 -4.83 -3.02 16.76
C PRO A 301 -4.16 -3.69 15.55
N CYS A 302 -4.20 -3.02 14.39
CA CYS A 302 -3.57 -3.48 13.16
C CYS A 302 -2.88 -2.31 12.46
N PRO A 303 -1.65 -1.94 12.87
CA PRO A 303 -0.91 -0.87 12.20
C PRO A 303 -0.44 -1.34 10.81
N LEU A 304 -0.58 -0.47 9.81
CA LEU A 304 -0.25 -0.79 8.42
C LEU A 304 0.70 0.24 7.83
N HIS A 305 1.71 -0.22 7.11
CA HIS A 305 2.52 0.62 6.25
C HIS A 305 2.02 0.50 4.81
N VAL A 306 1.36 1.56 4.33
CA VAL A 306 0.74 1.63 3.01
C VAL A 306 1.66 2.35 2.05
N PHE A 307 2.23 1.59 1.11
CA PHE A 307 3.13 2.12 0.09
C PHE A 307 2.62 1.94 -1.34
N GLU A 308 1.76 0.96 -1.60
CA GLU A 308 1.21 0.72 -2.94
C GLU A 308 0.26 1.85 -3.37
N PRO A 309 0.40 2.41 -4.59
CA PRO A 309 -0.43 3.52 -5.07
C PRO A 309 -1.94 3.29 -4.96
N ARG A 310 -2.41 2.07 -5.28
CA ARG A 310 -3.82 1.70 -5.18
C ARG A 310 -4.38 1.81 -3.75
N TYR A 311 -3.58 1.43 -2.75
CA TYR A 311 -4.00 1.49 -1.35
C TYR A 311 -3.82 2.89 -0.77
N ARG A 312 -2.87 3.68 -1.26
CA ARG A 312 -2.77 5.11 -0.94
C ARG A 312 -4.06 5.85 -1.33
N LEU A 313 -4.55 5.61 -2.55
CA LEU A 313 -5.85 6.11 -3.01
C LEU A 313 -7.01 5.60 -2.14
N MET A 314 -7.03 4.30 -1.84
CA MET A 314 -8.06 3.68 -0.99
C MET A 314 -8.15 4.36 0.38
N ILE A 315 -7.04 4.52 1.08
CA ILE A 315 -7.00 5.16 2.41
C ILE A 315 -7.42 6.62 2.32
N ARG A 316 -6.97 7.36 1.31
CA ARG A 316 -7.36 8.76 1.11
C ARG A 316 -8.88 8.89 0.90
N ARG A 317 -9.50 8.03 0.08
CA ARG A 317 -10.96 8.00 -0.09
C ARG A 317 -11.71 7.63 1.18
N SER A 318 -11.22 6.65 1.96
CA SER A 318 -11.82 6.33 3.26
C SER A 318 -11.79 7.53 4.23
N MET A 319 -10.76 8.38 4.14
CA MET A 319 -10.66 9.60 4.93
C MET A 319 -11.57 10.72 4.39
N GLU A 320 -11.58 10.96 3.08
CA GLU A 320 -12.39 11.99 2.41
C GLU A 320 -13.90 11.74 2.53
N THR A 321 -14.33 10.49 2.37
CA THR A 321 -15.74 10.08 2.55
C THR A 321 -16.21 10.16 4.01
N GLY A 322 -15.29 10.29 4.96
CA GLY A 322 -15.58 10.31 6.39
C GLY A 322 -15.87 8.94 7.02
N THR A 323 -15.93 7.87 6.22
CA THR A 323 -16.17 6.51 6.74
C THR A 323 -15.06 6.04 7.66
N LYS A 324 -13.80 6.38 7.32
CA LYS A 324 -12.59 5.96 8.02
C LYS A 324 -12.55 4.44 8.24
N GLN A 325 -13.09 3.67 7.30
CA GLN A 325 -13.22 2.22 7.40
C GLN A 325 -12.91 1.53 6.07
N PHE A 326 -12.40 0.31 6.16
CA PHE A 326 -12.17 -0.60 5.03
C PHE A 326 -12.13 -2.05 5.53
N GLY A 327 -12.38 -3.02 4.65
CA GLY A 327 -12.29 -4.44 4.97
C GLY A 327 -10.86 -4.97 4.87
N MET A 328 -10.44 -5.81 5.81
CA MET A 328 -9.18 -6.55 5.75
C MET A 328 -9.46 -8.03 5.54
N CYS A 329 -8.80 -8.63 4.55
CA CYS A 329 -8.82 -10.06 4.28
C CYS A 329 -7.40 -10.61 4.04
N ILE A 330 -7.23 -11.90 4.27
CA ILE A 330 -6.05 -12.62 3.76
C ILE A 330 -6.21 -12.90 2.26
N SER A 331 -5.08 -13.04 1.59
CA SER A 331 -5.03 -13.48 0.20
C SER A 331 -5.56 -14.91 0.06
N ASP A 332 -6.28 -15.16 -1.03
CA ASP A 332 -6.76 -16.48 -1.41
C ASP A 332 -6.37 -16.77 -2.85
N SER A 333 -5.75 -17.93 -3.11
CA SER A 333 -5.20 -18.25 -4.43
C SER A 333 -6.26 -18.46 -5.50
N GLN A 334 -7.50 -18.79 -5.12
CA GLN A 334 -8.59 -19.06 -6.05
C GLN A 334 -9.43 -17.80 -6.30
N ASN A 335 -9.75 -17.07 -5.25
CA ASN A 335 -10.72 -15.96 -5.28
C ASN A 335 -10.07 -14.58 -5.13
N GLY A 336 -8.74 -14.50 -5.08
CA GLY A 336 -7.96 -13.29 -4.80
C GLY A 336 -7.90 -12.96 -3.31
N PHE A 337 -9.01 -13.06 -2.59
CA PHE A 337 -9.07 -12.88 -1.13
C PHE A 337 -10.17 -13.74 -0.48
N ALA A 338 -9.97 -14.03 0.81
CA ALA A 338 -10.84 -14.91 1.60
C ALA A 338 -12.30 -14.42 1.70
N ASP A 339 -13.23 -15.37 1.88
CA ASP A 339 -14.67 -15.11 2.04
C ASP A 339 -15.03 -14.41 3.35
N TYR A 340 -14.12 -14.37 4.32
CA TYR A 340 -14.33 -13.78 5.64
C TYR A 340 -13.21 -12.82 5.97
N GLY A 341 -13.55 -11.76 6.71
CA GLY A 341 -12.60 -10.74 7.12
C GLY A 341 -13.10 -9.89 8.28
N CYS A 342 -12.35 -8.84 8.58
CA CYS A 342 -12.67 -7.89 9.63
C CYS A 342 -12.62 -6.46 9.09
N MET A 343 -13.63 -5.66 9.40
CA MET A 343 -13.60 -4.23 9.14
C MET A 343 -12.56 -3.58 10.03
N LEU A 344 -11.64 -2.83 9.45
CA LEU A 344 -10.71 -1.99 10.18
C LEU A 344 -11.23 -0.56 10.23
N GLN A 345 -11.15 0.05 11.41
CA GLN A 345 -11.40 1.47 11.61
C GLN A 345 -10.07 2.21 11.71
N ILE A 346 -9.90 3.23 10.88
CA ILE A 346 -8.75 4.12 10.88
C ILE A 346 -8.87 5.06 12.09
N ARG A 347 -7.88 4.99 12.98
CA ARG A 347 -7.72 5.90 14.12
C ARG A 347 -6.91 7.12 13.73
N ASN A 348 -5.80 6.88 13.04
CA ASN A 348 -4.88 7.92 12.61
C ASN A 348 -4.15 7.55 11.32
N VAL A 349 -3.70 8.56 10.58
CA VAL A 349 -2.88 8.39 9.39
C VAL A 349 -1.70 9.34 9.44
N HIS A 350 -0.50 8.78 9.43
CA HIS A 350 0.76 9.52 9.31
C HIS A 350 1.28 9.40 7.88
N PHE A 351 1.23 10.50 7.13
CA PHE A 351 1.75 10.53 5.77
C PHE A 351 3.25 10.86 5.76
N LEU A 352 3.99 10.14 4.93
CA LEU A 352 5.42 10.32 4.71
C LEU A 352 5.66 11.29 3.53
N PRO A 353 6.83 11.94 3.44
CA PRO A 353 7.14 12.91 2.38
C PRO A 353 7.08 12.36 0.94
N ASP A 354 7.26 11.05 0.78
CA ASP A 354 7.15 10.36 -0.51
C ASP A 354 5.72 9.90 -0.84
N GLY A 355 4.77 10.25 0.03
CA GLY A 355 3.36 9.96 -0.08
C GLY A 355 2.94 8.57 0.43
N ARG A 356 3.87 7.75 0.93
CA ARG A 356 3.51 6.56 1.72
C ARG A 356 2.80 6.97 3.01
N SER A 357 2.16 6.02 3.70
CA SER A 357 1.56 6.29 5.00
C SER A 357 1.71 5.16 5.99
N VAL A 358 1.79 5.52 7.27
CA VAL A 358 1.54 4.61 8.39
C VAL A 358 0.11 4.86 8.85
N VAL A 359 -0.71 3.82 8.83
CA VAL A 359 -2.14 3.86 9.14
C VAL A 359 -2.37 3.06 10.41
N ASP A 360 -2.79 3.75 11.46
CA ASP A 360 -3.17 3.10 12.71
C ASP A 360 -4.63 2.69 12.63
N THR A 361 -4.89 1.39 12.75
CA THR A 361 -6.24 0.86 12.72
C THR A 361 -6.56 -0.02 13.92
N ILE A 362 -7.85 -0.21 14.19
CA ILE A 362 -8.37 -1.21 15.11
C ILE A 362 -9.43 -2.05 14.40
N GLY A 363 -9.43 -3.36 14.63
CA GLY A 363 -10.46 -4.24 14.12
C GLY A 363 -11.82 -4.01 14.77
N GLY A 364 -12.86 -4.06 13.95
CA GLY A 364 -14.25 -3.82 14.31
C GLY A 364 -15.10 -5.05 14.00
N LYS A 365 -16.13 -4.85 13.18
CA LYS A 365 -17.10 -5.91 12.84
C LYS A 365 -16.48 -6.95 11.91
N ARG A 366 -16.80 -8.22 12.14
CA ARG A 366 -16.50 -9.30 11.19
C ARG A 366 -17.49 -9.27 10.06
N PHE A 367 -17.10 -9.77 8.90
CA PHE A 367 -17.99 -9.86 7.75
C PHE A 367 -17.74 -11.11 6.92
N ARG A 368 -18.75 -11.43 6.11
CA ARG A 368 -18.72 -12.41 5.03
C ARG A 368 -18.87 -11.68 3.69
N VAL A 369 -18.07 -12.07 2.71
CA VAL A 369 -18.13 -11.57 1.34
C VAL A 369 -19.32 -12.22 0.62
N LEU A 370 -20.17 -11.38 0.03
CA LEU A 370 -21.30 -11.80 -0.80
C LEU A 370 -20.94 -11.74 -2.29
N ARG A 371 -20.27 -10.67 -2.69
CA ARG A 371 -19.85 -10.43 -4.07
C ARG A 371 -18.51 -9.73 -4.07
N ARG A 372 -17.63 -10.12 -5.00
CA ARG A 372 -16.31 -9.52 -5.21
C ARG A 372 -16.35 -8.55 -6.39
N GLY A 373 -15.56 -7.51 -6.31
CA GLY A 373 -15.37 -6.51 -7.35
C GLY A 373 -13.96 -5.94 -7.33
N MET A 374 -13.72 -4.98 -8.21
CA MET A 374 -12.47 -4.22 -8.26
C MET A 374 -12.79 -2.79 -8.68
N LYS A 375 -12.16 -1.83 -8.01
CA LYS A 375 -12.25 -0.40 -8.36
C LYS A 375 -10.86 0.19 -8.26
N ASP A 376 -10.40 0.84 -9.33
CA ASP A 376 -9.13 1.58 -9.34
C ASP A 376 -7.89 0.76 -8.88
N GLY A 377 -7.89 -0.54 -9.19
CA GLY A 377 -6.77 -1.46 -8.93
C GLY A 377 -6.78 -2.15 -7.56
N TYR A 378 -7.67 -1.75 -6.63
CA TYR A 378 -7.88 -2.47 -5.37
C TYR A 378 -9.20 -3.26 -5.39
N CYS A 379 -9.25 -4.34 -4.61
CA CYS A 379 -10.42 -5.20 -4.51
C CYS A 379 -11.56 -4.48 -3.76
N THR A 380 -12.80 -4.75 -4.15
CA THR A 380 -14.00 -4.31 -3.42
C THR A 380 -14.91 -5.51 -3.13
N ALA A 381 -15.79 -5.37 -2.15
CA ALA A 381 -16.75 -6.40 -1.82
C ALA A 381 -18.11 -5.85 -1.41
N ASP A 382 -19.18 -6.53 -1.82
CA ASP A 382 -20.44 -6.49 -1.09
C ASP A 382 -20.34 -7.47 0.06
N ILE A 383 -20.72 -7.03 1.26
CA ILE A 383 -20.52 -7.80 2.48
C ILE A 383 -21.79 -7.89 3.32
N GLU A 384 -21.81 -8.91 4.18
CA GLU A 384 -22.76 -9.08 5.26
C GLU A 384 -21.98 -9.11 6.58
N TYR A 385 -22.43 -8.36 7.58
CA TYR A 385 -21.80 -8.40 8.90
C TYR A 385 -22.14 -9.69 9.65
N LEU A 386 -21.16 -10.20 10.39
CA LEU A 386 -21.33 -11.36 11.26
C LEU A 386 -21.42 -10.92 12.71
N GLU A 387 -22.39 -11.49 13.41
CA GLU A 387 -22.57 -11.36 14.86
C GLU A 387 -22.70 -12.74 15.48
N ASP A 388 -22.30 -12.88 16.73
CA ASP A 388 -22.46 -14.13 17.44
C ASP A 388 -23.93 -14.42 17.76
N VAL A 389 -24.31 -15.68 17.55
CA VAL A 389 -25.62 -16.18 17.93
C VAL A 389 -25.72 -16.23 19.45
N LYS A 390 -26.71 -15.52 19.99
CA LYS A 390 -26.95 -15.47 21.42
C LYS A 390 -27.60 -16.76 21.92
N VAL A 391 -27.11 -17.26 23.05
CA VAL A 391 -27.68 -18.42 23.75
C VAL A 391 -28.77 -17.93 24.68
N ALA A 392 -30.01 -18.31 24.39
CA ALA A 392 -31.20 -17.92 25.15
C ALA A 392 -31.52 -18.87 26.32
N ASP A 393 -31.22 -20.17 26.17
CA ASP A 393 -31.45 -21.17 27.20
C ASP A 393 -30.51 -20.95 28.40
N GLU A 394 -31.09 -20.86 29.61
CA GLU A 394 -30.35 -20.51 30.82
C GLU A 394 -29.33 -21.59 31.24
N GLU A 395 -29.67 -22.86 31.06
CA GLU A 395 -28.78 -23.98 31.40
C GLU A 395 -27.61 -24.08 30.42
N GLU A 396 -27.85 -23.93 29.11
CA GLU A 396 -26.77 -23.86 28.12
C GLU A 396 -25.92 -22.60 28.30
N LEU A 397 -26.51 -21.46 28.70
CA LEU A 397 -25.75 -20.26 29.02
C LEU A 397 -24.86 -20.47 30.26
N LYS A 398 -25.34 -21.17 31.28
CA LYS A 398 -24.54 -21.53 32.45
C LYS A 398 -23.35 -22.40 32.06
N LYS A 399 -23.56 -23.45 31.28
CA LYS A 399 -22.48 -24.30 30.73
C LYS A 399 -21.49 -23.50 29.88
N LEU A 400 -21.99 -22.57 29.06
CA LEU A 400 -21.15 -21.69 28.25
C LEU A 400 -20.30 -20.76 29.11
N ARG A 401 -20.84 -20.21 30.20
CA ARG A 401 -20.09 -19.40 31.17
C ARG A 401 -19.01 -20.21 31.88
N GLU A 402 -19.31 -21.45 32.27
CA GLU A 402 -18.34 -22.38 32.86
C GLU A 402 -17.19 -22.67 31.88
N LEU A 403 -17.51 -23.01 30.63
CA LEU A 403 -16.51 -23.21 29.57
C LEU A 403 -15.68 -21.94 29.34
N HIS A 404 -16.32 -20.78 29.22
CA HIS A 404 -15.63 -19.50 29.05
C HIS A 404 -14.62 -19.23 30.19
N ASN A 405 -15.04 -19.41 31.44
CA ASN A 405 -14.18 -19.19 32.60
C ASN A 405 -12.99 -20.16 32.63
N PHE A 406 -13.24 -21.41 32.25
CA PHE A 406 -12.20 -22.42 32.17
C PHE A 406 -11.16 -22.08 31.10
N VAL A 407 -11.59 -21.80 29.87
CA VAL A 407 -10.68 -21.46 28.76
C VAL A 407 -9.95 -20.14 29.02
N TYR A 408 -10.61 -19.15 29.63
CA TYR A 408 -9.95 -17.90 30.04
C TYR A 408 -8.83 -18.17 31.05
N SER A 409 -9.08 -19.02 32.06
CA SER A 409 -8.06 -19.39 33.05
C SER A 409 -6.89 -20.13 32.41
N GLN A 410 -7.16 -20.99 31.42
CA GLN A 410 -6.10 -21.64 30.63
C GLN A 410 -5.29 -20.62 29.82
N ALA A 411 -5.93 -19.64 29.18
CA ALA A 411 -5.26 -18.59 28.43
C ALA A 411 -4.34 -17.75 29.34
N CYS A 412 -4.82 -17.38 30.54
CA CYS A 412 -4.02 -16.70 31.55
C CYS A 412 -2.79 -17.53 31.94
N SER A 413 -2.98 -18.81 32.25
CA SER A 413 -1.89 -19.72 32.64
C SER A 413 -0.86 -19.85 31.51
N TRP A 414 -1.31 -20.09 30.28
CA TRP A 414 -0.45 -20.15 29.10
C TRP A 414 0.38 -18.87 28.94
N PHE A 415 -0.27 -17.69 29.01
CA PHE A 415 0.42 -16.41 28.84
C PHE A 415 1.43 -16.13 29.96
N GLN A 416 1.11 -16.49 31.21
CA GLN A 416 2.00 -16.35 32.36
C GLN A 416 3.23 -17.27 32.27
N ASN A 417 3.06 -18.46 31.69
CA ASN A 417 4.14 -19.44 31.51
C ASN A 417 5.01 -19.19 30.26
N LEU A 418 4.65 -18.23 29.40
CA LEU A 418 5.51 -17.82 28.29
C LEU A 418 6.85 -17.28 28.79
N ARG A 419 7.93 -17.63 28.09
CA ARG A 419 9.26 -17.07 28.36
C ARG A 419 9.19 -15.54 28.32
N ASN A 420 9.89 -14.88 29.25
CA ASN A 420 9.82 -13.42 29.43
C ASN A 420 10.01 -12.63 28.14
N LYS A 421 10.94 -13.05 27.26
CA LYS A 421 11.18 -12.39 25.96
C LYS A 421 9.90 -12.28 25.12
N PHE A 422 9.16 -13.39 24.95
CA PHE A 422 7.94 -13.41 24.15
C PHE A 422 6.82 -12.63 24.83
N ARG A 423 6.68 -12.77 26.15
CA ARG A 423 5.68 -12.02 26.94
C ARG A 423 5.88 -10.50 26.80
N THR A 424 7.12 -10.01 26.93
CA THR A 424 7.42 -8.58 26.76
C THR A 424 7.13 -8.09 25.34
N GLN A 425 7.47 -8.87 24.32
CA GLN A 425 7.16 -8.53 22.92
C GLN A 425 5.65 -8.45 22.66
N ILE A 426 4.87 -9.41 23.17
CA ILE A 426 3.42 -9.39 23.06
C ILE A 426 2.84 -8.15 23.74
N LEU A 427 3.27 -7.84 24.98
CA LEU A 427 2.79 -6.66 25.70
C LEU A 427 3.14 -5.36 24.99
N GLN A 428 4.32 -5.26 24.38
CA GLN A 428 4.74 -4.07 23.65
C GLN A 428 3.90 -3.84 22.37
N HIS A 429 3.51 -4.91 21.68
CA HIS A 429 2.82 -4.81 20.40
C HIS A 429 1.28 -4.83 20.53
N PHE A 430 0.74 -5.73 21.35
CA PHE A 430 -0.71 -5.97 21.48
C PHE A 430 -1.30 -5.43 22.78
N GLY A 431 -0.46 -4.99 23.72
CA GLY A 431 -0.88 -4.62 25.06
C GLY A 431 -1.20 -5.84 25.94
N PRO A 432 -1.72 -5.62 27.15
CA PRO A 432 -2.14 -6.70 28.04
C PRO A 432 -3.34 -7.46 27.48
N MET A 433 -3.47 -8.72 27.88
CA MET A 433 -4.67 -9.50 27.58
C MET A 433 -5.89 -8.82 28.24
N PRO A 434 -7.00 -8.63 27.50
CA PRO A 434 -8.21 -8.03 28.07
C PRO A 434 -8.75 -8.79 29.29
N ASP A 435 -9.36 -8.04 30.20
CA ASP A 435 -10.03 -8.61 31.36
C ASP A 435 -11.23 -9.46 30.97
N ARG A 436 -11.60 -10.36 31.88
CA ARG A 436 -12.78 -11.21 31.71
C ARG A 436 -14.06 -10.38 31.76
N GLU A 437 -14.87 -10.47 30.71
CA GLU A 437 -16.19 -9.82 30.66
C GLU A 437 -17.22 -10.55 31.53
N GLU A 438 -18.05 -9.81 32.28
CA GLU A 438 -19.15 -10.37 33.08
C GLU A 438 -20.31 -10.88 32.20
N ASN A 439 -20.60 -10.13 31.13
CA ASN A 439 -21.60 -10.49 30.13
C ASN A 439 -20.91 -10.89 28.82
N ILE A 440 -20.65 -12.19 28.69
CA ILE A 440 -19.98 -12.81 27.54
C ILE A 440 -20.75 -12.68 26.21
N GLN A 441 -22.00 -12.22 26.23
CA GLN A 441 -22.86 -12.02 25.06
C GLN A 441 -23.19 -10.53 24.81
N ALA A 442 -22.54 -9.61 25.53
CA ALA A 442 -22.78 -8.16 25.39
C ALA A 442 -22.31 -7.65 24.03
N MET A 443 -21.10 -8.06 23.63
CA MET A 443 -20.48 -7.62 22.39
C MET A 443 -20.92 -8.50 21.21
N PRO A 444 -21.13 -7.92 20.00
CA PRO A 444 -21.59 -8.67 18.84
C PRO A 444 -20.57 -9.70 18.33
N ASN A 445 -19.28 -9.55 18.68
CA ASN A 445 -18.23 -10.52 18.34
C ASN A 445 -17.81 -11.40 19.53
N GLY A 446 -18.55 -11.36 20.64
CA GLY A 446 -18.17 -12.04 21.88
C GLY A 446 -16.92 -11.42 22.54
N PRO A 447 -16.31 -12.13 23.51
CA PRO A 447 -15.31 -11.54 24.40
C PRO A 447 -14.02 -11.13 23.70
N ALA A 448 -13.53 -9.92 24.00
CA ALA A 448 -12.35 -9.33 23.37
C ALA A 448 -11.07 -10.17 23.55
N TRP A 449 -10.90 -10.82 24.70
CA TRP A 449 -9.73 -11.65 25.00
C TRP A 449 -9.59 -12.83 24.03
N CYS A 450 -10.69 -13.36 23.48
CA CYS A 450 -10.65 -14.45 22.49
C CYS A 450 -9.88 -13.99 21.24
N TRP A 451 -10.16 -12.77 20.79
CA TRP A 451 -9.58 -12.18 19.59
C TRP A 451 -8.13 -11.77 19.81
N TRP A 452 -7.84 -11.18 20.97
CA TRP A 452 -6.48 -10.89 21.39
C TRP A 452 -5.63 -12.17 21.41
N LEU A 453 -6.17 -13.25 22.00
CA LEU A 453 -5.46 -14.52 22.10
C LEU A 453 -5.18 -15.12 20.71
N LEU A 454 -6.16 -15.10 19.80
CA LEU A 454 -5.97 -15.58 18.43
C LEU A 454 -4.92 -14.77 17.66
N ALA A 455 -4.80 -13.47 17.94
CA ALA A 455 -3.81 -12.60 17.30
C ALA A 455 -2.37 -12.89 17.77
N VAL A 456 -2.17 -13.34 19.01
CA VAL A 456 -0.84 -13.61 19.58
C VAL A 456 -0.39 -15.07 19.43
N LEU A 457 -1.32 -15.99 19.19
CA LEU A 457 -1.01 -17.40 19.03
C LEU A 457 -0.45 -17.70 17.62
N PRO A 458 0.65 -18.48 17.51
CA PRO A 458 1.28 -18.81 16.23
C PRO A 458 0.51 -19.93 15.51
N VAL A 459 -0.69 -19.61 15.02
CA VAL A 459 -1.61 -20.56 14.39
C VAL A 459 -1.68 -20.28 12.89
N ASP A 460 -1.74 -21.33 12.06
CA ASP A 460 -1.89 -21.20 10.60
C ASP A 460 -3.07 -20.25 10.27
N PRO A 461 -2.87 -19.24 9.39
CA PRO A 461 -3.90 -18.27 9.06
C PRO A 461 -5.21 -18.85 8.53
N ARG A 462 -5.20 -20.01 7.86
CA ARG A 462 -6.42 -20.69 7.40
C ARG A 462 -7.20 -21.26 8.56
N TYR A 463 -6.51 -21.78 9.59
CA TYR A 463 -7.16 -22.23 10.81
C TYR A 463 -7.71 -21.03 11.60
N GLN A 464 -6.97 -19.93 11.70
CA GLN A 464 -7.45 -18.68 12.30
C GLN A 464 -8.70 -18.14 11.57
N LEU A 465 -8.71 -18.16 10.24
CA LEU A 465 -9.86 -17.78 9.42
C LEU A 465 -11.09 -18.65 9.75
N SER A 466 -10.89 -19.95 9.94
CA SER A 466 -11.96 -20.89 10.34
C SER A 466 -12.56 -20.60 11.71
N VAL A 467 -11.84 -19.87 12.57
CA VAL A 467 -12.32 -19.40 13.89
C VAL A 467 -12.98 -18.04 13.75
N LEU A 468 -12.41 -17.15 12.92
CA LEU A 468 -12.97 -15.83 12.62
C LEU A 468 -14.39 -15.93 12.04
N SER A 469 -14.65 -16.93 11.19
CA SER A 469 -15.96 -17.13 10.55
C SER A 469 -17.05 -17.72 11.47
N MET A 470 -16.72 -18.13 12.69
CA MET A 470 -17.67 -18.80 13.61
C MET A 470 -18.62 -17.81 14.28
N MET A 471 -19.92 -18.09 14.23
CA MET A 471 -20.94 -17.31 14.95
C MET A 471 -21.32 -17.92 16.31
N SER A 472 -20.83 -19.12 16.63
CA SER A 472 -21.07 -19.80 17.92
C SER A 472 -19.89 -19.55 18.87
N LEU A 473 -20.14 -18.84 19.97
CA LEU A 473 -19.12 -18.61 21.00
C LEU A 473 -18.66 -19.95 21.62
N LYS A 474 -19.56 -20.92 21.80
CA LYS A 474 -19.25 -22.25 22.33
C LYS A 474 -18.20 -22.96 21.46
N ASP A 475 -18.46 -23.03 20.15
CA ASP A 475 -17.57 -23.73 19.21
C ASP A 475 -16.21 -23.02 19.08
N ARG A 476 -16.24 -21.68 19.10
CA ARG A 476 -15.03 -20.86 19.12
C ARG A 476 -14.18 -21.12 20.37
N LEU A 477 -14.79 -21.18 21.55
CA LEU A 477 -14.08 -21.48 22.80
C LEU A 477 -13.49 -22.90 22.79
N ILE A 478 -14.21 -23.89 22.26
CA ILE A 478 -13.70 -25.26 22.12
C ILE A 478 -12.47 -25.30 21.20
N LYS A 479 -12.50 -24.58 20.06
CA LYS A 479 -11.32 -24.48 19.18
C LYS A 479 -10.15 -23.80 19.87
N ILE A 480 -10.38 -22.68 20.55
CA ILE A 480 -9.34 -21.97 21.31
C ILE A 480 -8.73 -22.89 22.37
N GLN A 481 -9.56 -23.64 23.10
CA GLN A 481 -9.11 -24.60 24.11
C GLN A 481 -8.20 -25.69 23.49
N HIS A 482 -8.56 -26.22 22.33
CA HIS A 482 -7.72 -27.20 21.63
C HIS A 482 -6.36 -26.61 21.23
N ILE A 483 -6.35 -25.37 20.74
CA ILE A 483 -5.10 -24.66 20.41
C ILE A 483 -4.22 -24.50 21.66
N LEU A 484 -4.79 -24.02 22.77
CA LEU A 484 -4.06 -23.84 24.03
C LEU A 484 -3.52 -25.18 24.56
N THR A 485 -4.30 -26.24 24.47
CA THR A 485 -3.89 -27.59 24.90
C THR A 485 -2.72 -28.11 24.06
N TYR A 486 -2.72 -27.85 22.76
CA TYR A 486 -1.61 -28.21 21.87
C TYR A 486 -0.32 -27.48 22.27
N PHE A 487 -0.35 -26.16 22.41
CA PHE A 487 0.85 -25.39 22.76
C PHE A 487 1.35 -25.61 24.19
N SER A 488 0.47 -25.97 25.12
CA SER A 488 0.88 -26.28 26.49
C SER A 488 1.68 -27.59 26.59
N ARG A 489 1.52 -28.51 25.63
CA ARG A 489 2.29 -29.78 25.59
C ARG A 489 3.71 -29.57 25.07
N ASP A 490 3.91 -28.64 24.15
CA ASP A 490 5.24 -28.35 23.61
C ASP A 490 6.14 -27.57 24.58
N GLN A 491 5.58 -26.79 25.51
CA GLN A 491 6.36 -26.12 26.55
C GLN A 491 6.89 -27.04 27.64
N SER A 492 6.37 -28.27 27.74
CA SER A 492 6.82 -29.30 28.69
C SER A 492 7.97 -30.18 28.16
N LYS A 493 8.42 -29.94 26.92
CA LYS A 493 9.61 -30.54 26.32
C LYS A 493 10.69 -29.46 26.19
#